data_AF-A0A3C1QSS6-F1
#
_entry.id   AF-A0A3C1QSS6-F1
#
_cell.length_a   1.000
_cell.length_b   1.000
_cell.length_c   1.000
_cell.angle_alpha   90.00
_cell.angle_beta   90.00
_cell.angle_gamma   90.00
#
_symmetry.space_group_name_H-M   'P 1'
#
loop_
_entity.id
_entity.type
_entity.pdbx_description
1 polymer ?
#
loop_
_entity_poly.entity_id
_entity_poly.type
_entity_poly.pdbx_seq_one_letter_code
_entity_poly.pdbx_strand_id
1 'polypeptide(L)'
;PNVSGAGGTAPLSGGFVRNPASGSPASTTPPPTAAVPGNGATVSTNDRRELPSSAASIADAQFAVRLDAAWTRVDELVEKEEFGEALQELSFFYGDRRLNAQQETALHEWLDALAAKVIYSTEPHLEEIYIVRTSDTLAGIANAFGITPELLYNINQEKIPGPMADPTPGTELKVVTGPFRLRIEKQRGRATLFVGGRYAGRFETRELVGVEPGTELLVVERSSEGMAFESPSGPIAALDGTNPLGRHVLKLSDGTYLHEAGLGSDKPTRSIGLSGPHALDLYSILGVGCRIDVID
;
A
#
# COMPACT_ATOMS: atom_id res chain seq x y z
N PRO A 1 -23.86 -27.37 -10.25
CA PRO A 1 -23.63 -27.49 -8.79
C PRO A 1 -23.87 -26.13 -8.12
N ASN A 2 -24.91 -26.07 -7.31
CA ASN A 2 -25.42 -24.87 -6.67
C ASN A 2 -24.50 -24.49 -5.49
N VAL A 3 -23.95 -23.29 -5.47
CA VAL A 3 -23.28 -22.73 -4.29
C VAL A 3 -23.81 -21.33 -4.01
N SER A 4 -24.83 -21.30 -3.14
CA SER A 4 -25.09 -20.15 -2.28
C SER A 4 -23.90 -19.97 -1.35
N GLY A 5 -23.29 -18.79 -1.33
CA GLY A 5 -22.19 -18.46 -0.43
C GLY A 5 -22.25 -16.98 -0.07
N ALA A 6 -22.43 -16.71 1.22
CA ALA A 6 -22.67 -15.40 1.79
C ALA A 6 -21.52 -14.42 1.51
N GLY A 7 -21.89 -13.18 1.15
CA GLY A 7 -20.97 -12.05 1.12
C GLY A 7 -20.42 -11.77 2.51
N GLY A 8 -19.13 -12.06 2.69
CA GLY A 8 -18.35 -11.72 3.86
C GLY A 8 -17.47 -10.52 3.55
N THR A 9 -17.95 -9.32 3.88
CA THR A 9 -17.09 -8.16 4.10
C THR A 9 -16.13 -8.50 5.24
N ALA A 10 -14.83 -8.54 4.99
CA ALA A 10 -13.83 -8.69 6.05
C ALA A 10 -13.83 -7.43 6.93
N PRO A 11 -14.08 -7.51 8.25
CA PRO A 11 -13.91 -6.38 9.14
C PRO A 11 -12.52 -6.46 9.78
N LEU A 12 -11.62 -5.53 9.42
CA LEU A 12 -10.48 -5.21 10.27
C LEU A 12 -11.00 -4.32 11.41
N SER A 13 -11.46 -4.95 12.49
CA SER A 13 -11.85 -4.29 13.74
C SER A 13 -11.18 -5.00 14.91
N GLY A 14 -10.15 -4.38 15.45
CA GLY A 14 -9.41 -4.87 16.62
C GLY A 14 -8.49 -3.78 17.16
N GLY A 15 -9.06 -2.69 17.70
CA GLY A 15 -8.30 -1.68 18.42
C GLY A 15 -8.01 -2.12 19.86
N PHE A 16 -6.77 -1.97 20.34
CA PHE A 16 -6.44 -2.13 21.76
C PHE A 16 -5.36 -1.15 22.27
N VAL A 17 -5.85 -0.19 23.07
CA VAL A 17 -5.41 0.31 24.39
C VAL A 17 -3.90 0.37 24.76
N ARG A 18 -3.48 1.58 25.19
CA ARG A 18 -2.18 2.03 25.74
C ARG A 18 -2.06 1.79 27.27
N ASN A 19 -0.83 1.62 27.81
CA ASN A 19 -0.20 2.45 28.88
C ASN A 19 1.24 1.98 29.30
N PRO A 20 2.06 2.74 30.08
CA PRO A 20 3.40 3.16 29.66
C PRO A 20 4.54 2.91 30.70
N ALA A 21 5.69 3.58 30.47
CA ALA A 21 6.86 3.82 31.34
C ALA A 21 8.04 2.85 31.15
N SER A 22 9.32 3.21 31.20
CA SER A 22 10.11 4.46 31.21
C SER A 22 11.59 4.00 31.30
N GLY A 23 12.55 4.75 30.73
CA GLY A 23 13.94 4.74 31.22
C GLY A 23 15.06 4.60 30.18
N SER A 24 15.61 5.75 29.78
CA SER A 24 16.85 6.00 29.03
C SER A 24 18.15 5.52 29.75
N PRO A 25 19.36 5.87 29.28
CA PRO A 25 19.98 5.65 27.96
C PRO A 25 21.36 4.94 28.10
N ALA A 26 21.92 4.42 27.00
CA ALA A 26 23.36 4.18 26.93
C ALA A 26 23.91 4.44 25.53
N SER A 27 24.75 5.47 25.45
CA SER A 27 25.62 5.83 24.35
C SER A 27 26.69 4.75 24.14
N THR A 28 27.05 4.42 22.90
CA THR A 28 28.44 4.48 22.41
C THR A 28 28.61 4.00 20.95
N THR A 29 29.38 4.82 20.22
CA THR A 29 30.28 4.52 19.07
C THR A 29 29.69 4.16 17.70
N PRO A 30 30.24 4.76 16.61
CA PRO A 30 29.78 4.52 15.24
C PRO A 30 30.29 3.16 14.71
N PRO A 31 29.51 2.46 13.88
CA PRO A 31 29.98 1.24 13.23
C PRO A 31 30.95 1.55 12.06
N PRO A 32 31.83 0.60 11.71
CA PRO A 32 32.85 0.77 10.69
C PRO A 32 32.28 0.68 9.27
N THR A 33 32.82 1.55 8.40
CA THR A 33 32.59 1.58 6.94
C THR A 33 33.30 0.42 6.23
N ALA A 34 32.56 -0.41 5.48
CA ALA A 34 32.95 -1.13 4.25
C ALA A 34 31.86 -2.18 3.91
N ALA A 35 31.45 -2.49 2.68
CA ALA A 35 31.81 -2.05 1.33
C ALA A 35 30.57 -2.22 0.43
N VAL A 36 30.28 -1.19 -0.37
CA VAL A 36 29.24 -1.17 -1.41
C VAL A 36 29.83 -1.81 -2.68
N PRO A 37 29.12 -2.72 -3.38
CA PRO A 37 29.48 -3.05 -4.76
C PRO A 37 29.18 -1.83 -5.63
N GLY A 38 30.23 -1.16 -6.09
CA GLY A 38 30.13 -0.07 -7.04
C GLY A 38 29.67 -0.59 -8.40
N ASN A 39 28.50 -0.13 -8.83
CA ASN A 39 28.17 -0.03 -10.24
C ASN A 39 27.90 1.45 -10.53
N GLY A 40 28.77 2.05 -11.33
CA GLY A 40 28.54 3.37 -11.93
C GLY A 40 27.33 3.28 -12.86
N ALA A 41 26.18 3.71 -12.38
CA ALA A 41 25.01 3.97 -13.21
C ALA A 41 25.00 5.46 -13.57
N THR A 42 25.39 5.74 -14.80
CA THR A 42 25.00 6.96 -15.52
C THR A 42 23.51 7.21 -15.32
N VAL A 43 23.16 8.38 -14.78
CA VAL A 43 21.78 8.86 -14.64
C VAL A 43 21.11 8.84 -16.03
N SER A 44 20.35 7.78 -16.28
CA SER A 44 19.44 7.69 -17.42
C SER A 44 18.07 8.15 -16.93
N THR A 45 17.60 9.26 -17.49
CA THR A 45 16.38 9.98 -17.17
C THR A 45 15.08 9.26 -17.60
N ASN A 46 14.97 7.95 -17.39
CA ASN A 46 13.84 7.13 -17.86
C ASN A 46 13.06 6.41 -16.73
N ASP A 47 12.93 7.01 -15.54
CA ASP A 47 12.00 6.52 -14.49
C ASP A 47 10.54 6.96 -14.71
N ARG A 48 10.13 6.98 -15.98
CA ARG A 48 8.71 6.94 -16.38
C ARG A 48 8.32 5.47 -16.55
N ARG A 49 8.28 4.72 -15.44
CA ARG A 49 7.61 3.41 -15.47
C ARG A 49 6.12 3.67 -15.44
N GLU A 50 5.58 3.81 -16.64
CA GLU A 50 4.16 3.97 -16.94
C GLU A 50 3.33 3.00 -16.09
N LEU A 51 2.22 3.51 -15.58
CA LEU A 51 1.14 2.74 -15.00
C LEU A 51 0.84 1.53 -15.93
N PRO A 52 0.47 0.35 -15.40
CA PRO A 52 -0.35 -0.55 -16.19
C PRO A 52 -1.67 0.20 -16.39
N SER A 53 -1.74 0.91 -17.52
CA SER A 53 -2.97 1.34 -18.14
C SER A 53 -2.90 0.71 -19.52
N SER A 54 -3.65 -0.38 -19.68
CA SER A 54 -3.92 -1.09 -20.93
C SER A 54 -4.45 -0.19 -22.06
N ALA A 55 -4.79 1.06 -21.76
CA ALA A 55 -5.34 2.03 -22.71
C ALA A 55 -4.38 2.38 -23.86
N ALA A 56 -3.05 2.22 -23.70
CA ALA A 56 -2.09 2.63 -24.72
C ALA A 56 -1.41 1.49 -25.50
N SER A 57 -1.42 0.25 -24.99
CA SER A 57 -0.58 -0.84 -25.55
C SER A 57 -1.33 -1.90 -26.37
N ILE A 58 -2.66 -1.88 -26.41
CA ILE A 58 -3.46 -2.84 -27.18
C ILE A 58 -4.53 -2.14 -28.01
N ALA A 59 -4.55 -2.44 -29.31
CA ALA A 59 -5.64 -2.07 -30.20
C ALA A 59 -6.98 -2.65 -29.73
N ASP A 60 -8.06 -1.88 -29.86
CA ASP A 60 -9.40 -2.26 -29.37
C ASP A 60 -9.89 -3.62 -29.89
N ALA A 61 -9.60 -3.93 -31.16
CA ALA A 61 -9.96 -5.20 -31.77
C ALA A 61 -9.32 -6.42 -31.09
N GLN A 62 -8.19 -6.24 -30.41
CA GLN A 62 -7.46 -7.32 -29.73
C GLN A 62 -7.76 -7.38 -28.23
N PHE A 63 -8.46 -6.40 -27.66
CA PHE A 63 -8.70 -6.33 -26.22
C PHE A 63 -9.44 -7.56 -25.70
N ALA A 64 -10.59 -7.89 -26.30
CA ALA A 64 -11.41 -9.02 -25.87
C ALA A 64 -10.65 -10.36 -25.98
N VAL A 65 -9.90 -10.55 -27.07
CA VAL A 65 -9.09 -11.76 -27.29
C VAL A 65 -7.99 -11.88 -26.24
N ARG A 66 -7.31 -10.76 -25.91
CA ARG A 66 -6.26 -10.77 -24.88
C ARG A 66 -6.82 -10.97 -23.47
N LEU A 67 -7.99 -10.40 -23.18
CA LEU A 67 -8.65 -10.61 -21.89
C LEU A 67 -9.07 -12.07 -21.70
N ASP A 68 -9.66 -12.70 -22.73
CA ASP A 68 -10.02 -14.12 -22.71
C ASP A 68 -8.79 -15.02 -22.52
N ALA A 69 -7.73 -14.77 -23.29
CA ALA A 69 -6.47 -15.49 -23.14
C ALA A 69 -5.82 -15.30 -21.76
N ALA A 70 -5.97 -14.12 -21.15
CA ALA A 70 -5.48 -13.85 -19.80
C ALA A 70 -6.22 -14.70 -18.76
N TRP A 71 -7.54 -14.88 -18.89
CA TRP A 71 -8.30 -15.75 -17.99
C TRP A 71 -7.84 -17.21 -18.09
N THR A 72 -7.68 -17.74 -19.31
CA THR A 72 -7.16 -19.10 -19.50
C THR A 72 -5.75 -19.25 -18.90
N ARG A 73 -4.87 -18.26 -19.12
CA ARG A 73 -3.52 -18.29 -18.56
C ARG A 73 -3.53 -18.24 -17.04
N VAL A 74 -4.41 -17.46 -16.43
CA VAL A 74 -4.54 -17.36 -14.97
C VAL A 74 -4.95 -18.70 -14.37
N ASP A 75 -5.89 -19.41 -14.99
CA ASP A 75 -6.27 -20.76 -14.55
C ASP A 75 -5.05 -21.69 -14.55
N GLU A 76 -4.27 -21.71 -15.64
CA GLU A 76 -3.06 -22.53 -15.74
C GLU A 76 -1.96 -22.13 -14.73
N LEU A 77 -1.79 -20.84 -14.47
CA LEU A 77 -0.81 -20.32 -13.50
C LEU A 77 -1.20 -20.70 -12.06
N VAL A 78 -2.49 -20.60 -11.74
CA VAL A 78 -3.03 -20.99 -10.44
C VAL A 78 -2.88 -22.51 -10.21
N GLU A 79 -3.10 -23.34 -11.22
CA GLU A 79 -2.86 -24.78 -11.14
C GLU A 79 -1.38 -25.13 -10.88
N LYS A 80 -0.46 -24.27 -11.33
CA LYS A 80 0.99 -24.40 -11.09
C LYS A 80 1.48 -23.70 -9.83
N GLU A 81 0.58 -23.10 -9.06
CA GLU A 81 0.91 -22.28 -7.88
C GLU A 81 1.75 -21.04 -8.20
N GLU A 82 1.77 -20.58 -9.46
CA GLU A 82 2.44 -19.35 -9.94
C GLU A 82 1.54 -18.13 -9.71
N PHE A 83 1.17 -17.89 -8.46
CA PHE A 83 0.18 -16.87 -8.10
C PHE A 83 0.67 -15.44 -8.36
N GLY A 84 1.98 -15.19 -8.25
CA GLY A 84 2.59 -13.87 -8.50
C GLY A 84 2.46 -13.44 -9.96
N GLU A 85 2.59 -14.39 -10.88
CA GLU A 85 2.41 -14.25 -12.32
C GLU A 85 0.93 -14.08 -12.67
N ALA A 86 0.06 -14.88 -12.06
CA ALA A 86 -1.39 -14.77 -12.24
C ALA A 86 -1.90 -13.37 -11.84
N LEU A 87 -1.44 -12.87 -10.69
CA LEU A 87 -1.75 -11.50 -10.24
C LEU A 87 -1.26 -10.47 -11.25
N GLN A 88 -0.04 -10.61 -11.77
CA GLN A 88 0.53 -9.68 -12.73
C GLN A 88 -0.25 -9.66 -14.06
N GLU A 89 -0.70 -10.82 -14.54
CA GLU A 89 -1.47 -10.96 -15.77
C GLU A 89 -2.80 -10.21 -15.68
N LEU A 90 -3.57 -10.41 -14.61
CA LEU A 90 -4.84 -9.70 -14.42
C LEU A 90 -4.66 -8.21 -14.10
N SER A 91 -3.59 -7.86 -13.37
CA SER A 91 -3.32 -6.45 -13.00
C SER A 91 -3.17 -5.55 -14.22
N PHE A 92 -2.75 -6.11 -15.35
CA PHE A 92 -2.63 -5.40 -16.61
C PHE A 92 -3.97 -4.80 -17.09
N PHE A 93 -5.09 -5.48 -16.85
CA PHE A 93 -6.42 -5.06 -17.30
C PHE A 93 -7.14 -4.14 -16.31
N TYR A 94 -6.56 -3.91 -15.14
CA TYR A 94 -7.20 -3.12 -14.09
C TYR A 94 -7.54 -1.69 -14.57
N GLY A 95 -8.78 -1.29 -14.34
CA GLY A 95 -9.26 0.08 -14.61
C GLY A 95 -9.53 0.39 -16.09
N ASP A 96 -9.39 -0.58 -17.00
CA ASP A 96 -9.68 -0.41 -18.43
C ASP A 96 -11.16 -0.08 -18.66
N ARG A 97 -11.43 1.00 -19.41
CA ARG A 97 -12.79 1.48 -19.70
C ARG A 97 -13.57 0.58 -20.65
N ARG A 98 -12.91 -0.38 -21.31
CA ARG A 98 -13.53 -1.36 -22.21
C ARG A 98 -14.16 -2.54 -21.47
N LEU A 99 -13.85 -2.72 -20.18
CA LEU A 99 -14.50 -3.74 -19.36
C LEU A 99 -15.97 -3.37 -19.11
N ASN A 100 -16.86 -4.35 -19.26
CA ASN A 100 -18.23 -4.20 -18.78
C ASN A 100 -18.30 -4.46 -17.25
N ALA A 101 -19.44 -4.13 -16.64
CA ALA A 101 -19.62 -4.26 -15.19
C ALA A 101 -19.38 -5.68 -14.65
N GLN A 102 -19.81 -6.73 -15.37
CA GLN A 102 -19.61 -8.11 -14.95
C GLN A 102 -18.12 -8.50 -15.00
N GLN A 103 -17.43 -8.11 -16.08
CA GLN A 103 -16.00 -8.34 -16.23
C GLN A 103 -15.19 -7.57 -15.18
N GLU A 104 -15.56 -6.33 -14.90
CA GLU A 104 -14.91 -5.52 -13.87
C GLU A 104 -15.10 -6.13 -12.48
N THR A 105 -16.30 -6.61 -12.14
CA THR A 105 -16.54 -7.31 -10.86
C THR A 105 -15.70 -8.58 -10.75
N ALA A 106 -15.74 -9.46 -11.77
CA ALA A 106 -14.97 -10.69 -11.76
C ALA A 106 -13.46 -10.43 -11.68
N LEU A 107 -12.96 -9.44 -12.43
CA LEU A 107 -11.56 -9.01 -12.37
C LEU A 107 -11.17 -8.60 -10.95
N HIS A 108 -11.99 -7.78 -10.30
CA HIS A 108 -11.70 -7.34 -8.94
C HIS A 108 -11.71 -8.48 -7.92
N GLU A 109 -12.67 -9.39 -7.98
CA GLU A 109 -12.74 -10.54 -7.05
C GLU A 109 -11.46 -11.39 -7.14
N TRP A 110 -11.00 -11.68 -8.36
CA TRP A 110 -9.76 -12.40 -8.58
C TRP A 110 -8.52 -11.63 -8.13
N LEU A 111 -8.45 -10.34 -8.46
CA LEU A 111 -7.33 -9.48 -8.05
C LEU A 111 -7.24 -9.34 -6.53
N ASP A 112 -8.37 -9.19 -5.84
CA ASP A 112 -8.44 -9.09 -4.38
C ASP A 112 -7.97 -10.40 -3.73
N ALA A 113 -8.42 -11.56 -4.22
CA ALA A 113 -8.00 -12.87 -3.72
C ALA A 113 -6.51 -13.16 -3.99
N LEU A 114 -6.02 -12.87 -5.20
CA LEU A 114 -4.63 -13.07 -5.57
C LEU A 114 -3.72 -12.11 -4.79
N ALA A 115 -4.07 -10.83 -4.63
CA ALA A 115 -3.29 -9.90 -3.84
C ALA A 115 -3.20 -10.33 -2.36
N ALA A 116 -4.30 -10.81 -1.77
CA ALA A 116 -4.31 -11.35 -0.42
C ALA A 116 -3.32 -12.52 -0.27
N LYS A 117 -3.31 -13.46 -1.23
CA LYS A 117 -2.40 -14.61 -1.20
C LYS A 117 -0.95 -14.24 -1.51
N VAL A 118 -0.71 -13.43 -2.53
CA VAL A 118 0.63 -13.14 -3.04
C VAL A 118 1.36 -12.12 -2.17
N ILE A 119 0.69 -11.05 -1.75
CA ILE A 119 1.33 -9.90 -1.09
C ILE A 119 1.19 -10.02 0.43
N TYR A 120 -0.03 -10.29 0.92
CA TYR A 120 -0.36 -10.11 2.34
C TYR A 120 -0.30 -11.40 3.18
N SER A 121 -0.30 -12.58 2.56
CA SER A 121 -0.07 -13.86 3.28
C SER A 121 1.39 -14.02 3.71
N THR A 122 1.70 -15.06 4.49
CA THR A 122 3.08 -15.47 4.83
C THR A 122 3.77 -16.33 3.77
N GLU A 123 3.08 -16.73 2.69
CA GLU A 123 3.60 -17.62 1.64
C GLU A 123 4.49 -16.87 0.63
N PRO A 124 5.72 -17.31 0.34
CA PRO A 124 6.66 -16.57 -0.52
C PRO A 124 6.36 -16.75 -2.02
N HIS A 125 5.52 -15.86 -2.57
CA HIS A 125 5.10 -15.89 -4.00
C HIS A 125 5.78 -14.85 -4.90
N LEU A 126 6.60 -13.97 -4.34
CA LEU A 126 7.24 -12.87 -5.10
C LEU A 126 8.75 -12.85 -4.94
N GLU A 127 9.20 -13.00 -3.70
CA GLU A 127 10.61 -12.90 -3.33
C GLU A 127 11.03 -14.17 -2.61
N GLU A 128 12.33 -14.44 -2.63
CA GLU A 128 12.91 -15.44 -1.76
C GLU A 128 12.71 -15.06 -0.28
N ILE A 129 12.60 -16.09 0.57
CA ILE A 129 12.52 -15.90 2.02
C ILE A 129 13.80 -15.21 2.52
N TYR A 130 13.62 -14.13 3.28
CA TYR A 130 14.70 -13.41 3.92
C TYR A 130 15.08 -14.06 5.25
N ILE A 131 16.36 -14.36 5.44
CA ILE A 131 16.89 -14.90 6.70
C ILE A 131 17.47 -13.76 7.54
N VAL A 132 16.88 -13.51 8.70
CA VAL A 132 17.26 -12.43 9.62
C VAL A 132 18.67 -12.67 10.17
N ARG A 133 19.50 -11.62 10.12
CA ARG A 133 20.88 -11.63 10.61
C ARG A 133 20.97 -10.97 11.98
N THR A 134 22.07 -11.22 12.70
CA THR A 134 22.30 -10.71 14.07
C THR A 134 22.21 -9.18 14.20
N SER A 135 22.53 -8.44 13.15
CA SER A 135 22.52 -6.97 13.13
C SER A 135 21.24 -6.37 12.53
N ASP A 136 20.32 -7.21 12.06
CA ASP A 136 19.14 -6.71 11.39
C ASP A 136 18.15 -6.14 12.40
N THR A 137 17.48 -5.07 12.00
CA THR A 137 16.33 -4.50 12.72
C THR A 137 15.12 -4.56 11.80
N LEU A 138 13.92 -4.56 12.37
CA LEU A 138 12.68 -4.53 11.58
C LEU A 138 12.68 -3.35 10.61
N ALA A 139 13.08 -2.17 11.10
CA ALA A 139 13.16 -0.97 10.31
C ALA A 139 14.25 -1.03 9.23
N GLY A 140 15.41 -1.60 9.55
CA GLY A 140 16.51 -1.77 8.59
C GLY A 140 16.14 -2.70 7.43
N ILE A 141 15.52 -3.83 7.73
CA ILE A 141 15.04 -4.77 6.71
C ILE A 141 13.96 -4.10 5.86
N ALA A 142 12.93 -3.52 6.47
CA ALA A 142 11.84 -2.87 5.74
C ALA A 142 12.36 -1.79 4.77
N ASN A 143 13.30 -0.95 5.24
CA ASN A 143 13.92 0.07 4.42
C ASN A 143 14.73 -0.53 3.25
N ALA A 144 15.45 -1.63 3.47
CA ALA A 144 16.21 -2.32 2.41
C ALA A 144 15.31 -2.85 1.28
N PHE A 145 14.07 -3.23 1.61
CA PHE A 145 13.06 -3.66 0.65
C PHE A 145 12.13 -2.54 0.18
N GLY A 146 12.35 -1.29 0.59
CA GLY A 146 11.55 -0.14 0.17
C GLY A 146 10.09 -0.18 0.67
N ILE A 147 9.87 -0.83 1.81
CA ILE A 147 8.55 -0.93 2.48
C ILE A 147 8.62 -0.34 3.89
N THR A 148 7.48 -0.28 4.55
CA THR A 148 7.37 0.20 5.94
C THR A 148 7.64 -0.93 6.94
N PRO A 149 8.12 -0.61 8.16
CA PRO A 149 8.23 -1.58 9.24
C PRO A 149 6.87 -2.18 9.61
N GLU A 150 5.80 -1.37 9.55
CA GLU A 150 4.44 -1.81 9.81
C GLU A 150 3.97 -2.89 8.83
N LEU A 151 4.25 -2.74 7.52
CA LEU A 151 3.90 -3.75 6.54
C LEU A 151 4.69 -5.04 6.73
N LEU A 152 6.01 -4.92 6.93
CA LEU A 152 6.86 -6.09 7.16
C LEU A 152 6.40 -6.89 8.40
N TYR A 153 6.04 -6.19 9.47
CA TYR A 153 5.45 -6.80 10.66
C TYR A 153 4.10 -7.46 10.35
N ASN A 154 3.19 -6.74 9.69
CA ASN A 154 1.83 -7.23 9.40
C ASN A 154 1.83 -8.51 8.55
N ILE A 155 2.78 -8.66 7.63
CA ILE A 155 2.92 -9.89 6.84
C ILE A 155 3.44 -11.06 7.68
N ASN A 156 4.26 -10.79 8.71
CA ASN A 156 5.02 -11.81 9.46
C ASN A 156 4.68 -11.88 10.95
N GLN A 157 3.47 -11.48 11.35
CA GLN A 157 3.09 -11.28 12.76
C GLN A 157 3.35 -12.51 13.64
N GLU A 158 3.13 -13.72 13.13
CA GLU A 158 3.34 -14.97 13.87
C GLU A 158 4.81 -15.28 14.17
N LYS A 159 5.72 -14.65 13.42
CA LYS A 159 7.17 -14.91 13.49
C LYS A 159 7.94 -13.82 14.23
N ILE A 160 7.30 -12.68 14.50
CA ILE A 160 7.92 -11.52 15.15
C ILE A 160 7.32 -11.38 16.56
N PRO A 161 8.16 -11.25 17.62
CA PRO A 161 7.71 -11.36 19.01
C PRO A 161 6.74 -10.26 19.48
N GLY A 162 6.57 -9.18 18.71
CA GLY A 162 5.57 -8.16 18.99
C GLY A 162 5.58 -7.04 17.96
N PRO A 163 4.59 -6.13 18.02
CA PRO A 163 4.53 -4.98 17.15
C PRO A 163 5.79 -4.14 17.28
N MET A 164 6.44 -3.88 16.15
CA MET A 164 7.66 -3.06 16.06
C MET A 164 8.86 -3.60 16.84
N ALA A 165 8.80 -4.84 17.33
CA ALA A 165 9.95 -5.53 17.89
C ALA A 165 10.88 -6.00 16.76
N ASP A 166 12.18 -6.04 17.04
CA ASP A 166 13.13 -6.60 16.09
C ASP A 166 12.94 -8.12 15.96
N PRO A 167 13.03 -8.67 14.74
CA PRO A 167 12.95 -10.10 14.52
C PRO A 167 14.16 -10.81 15.12
N THR A 168 13.98 -12.08 15.50
CA THR A 168 15.08 -12.88 16.05
C THR A 168 16.03 -13.32 14.91
N PRO A 169 17.35 -13.34 15.12
CA PRO A 169 18.29 -13.86 14.12
C PRO A 169 17.96 -15.32 13.75
N GLY A 170 18.04 -15.64 12.46
CA GLY A 170 17.64 -16.92 11.89
C GLY A 170 16.15 -17.04 11.57
N THR A 171 15.31 -16.07 11.96
CA THR A 171 13.90 -16.06 11.57
C THR A 171 13.77 -15.91 10.05
N GLU A 172 12.90 -16.74 9.46
CA GLU A 172 12.53 -16.70 8.05
C GLU A 172 11.38 -15.73 7.82
N LEU A 173 11.64 -14.57 7.22
CA LEU A 173 10.63 -13.56 6.93
C LEU A 173 10.25 -13.59 5.45
N LYS A 174 8.95 -13.53 5.17
CA LYS A 174 8.47 -13.15 3.85
C LYS A 174 8.67 -11.66 3.67
N VAL A 175 9.18 -11.27 2.51
CA VAL A 175 9.39 -9.88 2.11
C VAL A 175 8.71 -9.60 0.78
N VAL A 176 8.45 -8.32 0.52
CA VAL A 176 7.96 -7.81 -0.76
C VAL A 176 8.80 -6.58 -1.10
N THR A 177 9.25 -6.47 -2.34
CA THR A 177 10.03 -5.31 -2.79
C THR A 177 9.11 -4.17 -3.24
N GLY A 178 9.18 -3.05 -2.52
CA GLY A 178 8.52 -1.80 -2.84
C GLY A 178 9.28 -0.92 -3.86
N PRO A 179 8.97 0.38 -3.95
CA PRO A 179 7.93 1.07 -3.19
C PRO A 179 6.51 0.74 -3.70
N PHE A 180 5.54 0.90 -2.80
CA PHE A 180 4.14 0.92 -3.18
C PHE A 180 3.79 2.26 -3.85
N ARG A 181 2.81 2.21 -4.74
CA ARG A 181 2.20 3.39 -5.35
C ARG A 181 0.70 3.37 -5.12
N LEU A 182 0.13 4.53 -4.83
CA LEU A 182 -1.31 4.70 -4.70
C LEU A 182 -1.85 5.43 -5.94
N ARG A 183 -2.93 4.94 -6.52
CA ARG A 183 -3.66 5.63 -7.59
C ARG A 183 -5.02 6.07 -7.06
N ILE A 184 -5.31 7.36 -7.13
CA ILE A 184 -6.62 7.92 -6.78
C ILE A 184 -7.43 8.09 -8.06
N GLU A 185 -8.55 7.40 -8.16
CA GLU A 185 -9.51 7.48 -9.28
C GLU A 185 -10.68 8.38 -8.86
N LYS A 186 -10.61 9.66 -9.22
CA LYS A 186 -11.49 10.71 -8.67
C LYS A 186 -12.96 10.47 -9.01
N GLN A 187 -13.28 10.09 -10.25
CA GLN A 187 -14.65 9.82 -10.70
C GLN A 187 -15.24 8.55 -10.09
N ARG A 188 -14.39 7.58 -9.75
CA ARG A 188 -14.80 6.31 -9.15
C ARG A 188 -14.80 6.33 -7.62
N GLY A 189 -14.28 7.39 -6.99
CA GLY A 189 -14.17 7.47 -5.54
C GLY A 189 -13.32 6.35 -4.95
N ARG A 190 -12.20 6.02 -5.60
CA ARG A 190 -11.39 4.83 -5.29
C ARG A 190 -9.92 5.19 -5.16
N ALA A 191 -9.24 4.55 -4.20
CA ALA A 191 -7.81 4.57 -4.05
C ALA A 191 -7.26 3.15 -4.23
N THR A 192 -6.30 2.94 -5.11
CA THR A 192 -5.82 1.60 -5.49
C THR A 192 -4.32 1.50 -5.33
N LEU A 193 -3.86 0.49 -4.61
CA LEU A 193 -2.44 0.22 -4.42
C LEU A 193 -1.86 -0.62 -5.56
N PHE A 194 -0.62 -0.33 -5.90
CA PHE A 194 0.20 -1.13 -6.80
C PHE A 194 1.61 -1.31 -6.25
N VAL A 195 2.20 -2.47 -6.47
CA VAL A 195 3.61 -2.77 -6.17
C VAL A 195 4.21 -3.59 -7.30
N GLY A 196 5.37 -3.19 -7.82
CA GLY A 196 6.02 -3.91 -8.92
C GLY A 196 5.16 -4.09 -10.19
N GLY A 197 4.13 -3.25 -10.42
CA GLY A 197 3.19 -3.40 -11.53
C GLY A 197 2.01 -4.33 -11.27
N ARG A 198 1.91 -4.89 -10.06
CA ARG A 198 0.81 -5.73 -9.59
C ARG A 198 -0.17 -4.91 -8.76
N TYR A 199 -1.45 -5.19 -8.93
CA TYR A 199 -2.52 -4.73 -8.07
C TYR A 199 -2.29 -5.22 -6.65
N ALA A 200 -2.49 -4.36 -5.66
CA ALA A 200 -2.24 -4.65 -4.26
C ALA A 200 -3.42 -4.27 -3.36
N GLY A 201 -4.62 -4.13 -3.91
CA GLY A 201 -5.83 -3.81 -3.15
C GLY A 201 -6.38 -2.43 -3.47
N ARG A 202 -7.63 -2.21 -3.06
CA ARG A 202 -8.38 -0.98 -3.30
C ARG A 202 -9.18 -0.58 -2.07
N PHE A 203 -9.40 0.72 -1.96
CA PHE A 203 -10.09 1.37 -0.85
C PHE A 203 -11.09 2.37 -1.43
N GLU A 204 -12.26 2.46 -0.80
CA GLU A 204 -13.21 3.53 -1.10
C GLU A 204 -12.72 4.84 -0.47
N THR A 205 -12.78 5.92 -1.25
CA THR A 205 -12.56 7.27 -0.73
C THR A 205 -13.88 7.83 -0.23
N ARG A 206 -13.83 8.51 0.92
CA ARG A 206 -14.98 9.20 1.53
C ARG A 206 -14.96 10.70 1.25
N GLU A 207 -13.76 11.24 1.08
CA GLU A 207 -13.56 12.67 0.82
C GLU A 207 -12.43 12.85 -0.18
N LEU A 208 -12.65 13.71 -1.18
CA LEU A 208 -11.65 14.13 -2.16
C LEU A 208 -11.84 15.64 -2.39
N VAL A 209 -11.10 16.46 -1.65
CA VAL A 209 -11.21 17.92 -1.67
C VAL A 209 -9.87 18.52 -2.07
N GLY A 210 -9.88 19.48 -3.00
CA GLY A 210 -8.67 20.22 -3.39
C GLY A 210 -7.59 19.38 -4.09
N VAL A 211 -7.94 18.19 -4.60
CA VAL A 211 -7.02 17.29 -5.32
C VAL A 211 -7.40 17.24 -6.81
N GLU A 212 -6.43 17.50 -7.68
CA GLU A 212 -6.66 17.59 -9.13
C GLU A 212 -6.08 16.38 -9.90
N PRO A 213 -6.82 15.83 -10.88
CA PRO A 213 -6.30 14.83 -11.81
C PRO A 213 -5.04 15.29 -12.54
N GLY A 214 -4.18 14.35 -12.90
CA GLY A 214 -2.87 14.62 -13.52
C GLY A 214 -1.79 15.06 -12.53
N THR A 215 -2.09 15.06 -11.22
CA THR A 215 -1.12 15.37 -10.17
C THR A 215 -0.38 14.12 -9.72
N GLU A 216 0.95 14.20 -9.68
CA GLU A 216 1.82 13.22 -9.02
C GLU A 216 2.29 13.80 -7.68
N LEU A 217 2.03 13.09 -6.59
CA LEU A 217 2.37 13.49 -5.23
C LEU A 217 3.29 12.46 -4.58
N LEU A 218 4.08 12.91 -3.61
CA LEU A 218 4.91 12.03 -2.78
C LEU A 218 4.45 12.10 -1.32
N VAL A 219 4.49 10.97 -0.62
CA VAL A 219 4.37 10.98 0.85
C VAL A 219 5.62 11.65 1.42
N VAL A 220 5.46 12.75 2.16
CA VAL A 220 6.58 13.49 2.76
C VAL A 220 6.65 13.34 4.27
N GLU A 221 5.52 13.05 4.91
CA GLU A 221 5.43 12.90 6.36
C GLU A 221 4.39 11.85 6.73
N ARG A 222 4.62 11.15 7.84
CA ARG A 222 3.75 10.08 8.36
C ARG A 222 3.58 10.31 9.86
N SER A 223 2.36 10.16 10.37
CA SER A 223 2.08 10.12 11.81
C SER A 223 1.09 9.04 12.17
N SER A 224 1.42 8.23 13.17
CA SER A 224 0.54 7.27 13.84
C SER A 224 -0.05 7.81 15.14
N GLU A 225 0.27 9.06 15.52
CA GLU A 225 -0.21 9.73 16.72
C GLU A 225 -1.08 10.96 16.41
N GLY A 226 -1.55 11.07 15.17
CA GLY A 226 -2.26 12.24 14.65
C GLY A 226 -1.33 13.40 14.32
N MET A 227 -1.89 14.43 13.69
CA MET A 227 -1.22 15.70 13.42
C MET A 227 -2.07 16.84 13.95
N ALA A 228 -1.43 17.92 14.40
CA ALA A 228 -2.15 19.16 14.67
C ALA A 228 -2.75 19.71 13.36
N PHE A 229 -3.91 20.33 13.45
CA PHE A 229 -4.64 20.87 12.31
C PHE A 229 -4.82 22.38 12.45
N GLU A 230 -4.41 23.13 11.44
CA GLU A 230 -4.60 24.58 11.39
C GLU A 230 -6.01 24.88 10.86
N SER A 231 -6.93 25.23 11.75
CA SER A 231 -8.30 25.60 11.37
C SER A 231 -8.46 27.12 11.24
N PRO A 232 -9.54 27.60 10.60
CA PRO A 232 -9.85 29.03 10.55
C PRO A 232 -10.03 29.69 11.94
N SER A 233 -10.39 28.92 12.96
CA SER A 233 -10.59 29.41 14.33
C SER A 233 -9.33 29.31 15.20
N GLY A 234 -8.28 28.64 14.72
CA GLY A 234 -7.00 28.48 15.39
C GLY A 234 -6.44 27.05 15.27
N PRO A 235 -5.26 26.79 15.82
CA PRO A 235 -4.67 25.45 15.81
C PRO A 235 -5.47 24.49 16.70
N ILE A 236 -5.80 23.32 16.17
CA ILE A 236 -6.43 22.21 16.88
C ILE A 236 -5.36 21.14 17.12
N ALA A 237 -5.20 20.72 18.38
CA ALA A 237 -4.20 19.73 18.77
C ALA A 237 -4.45 18.35 18.10
N ALA A 238 -3.39 17.56 17.94
CA ALA A 238 -3.50 16.19 17.45
C ALA A 238 -4.41 15.36 18.38
N LEU A 239 -5.23 14.48 17.79
CA LEU A 239 -6.19 13.59 18.49
C LEU A 239 -7.27 14.30 19.31
N ASP A 240 -7.38 15.63 19.25
CA ASP A 240 -8.55 16.33 19.77
C ASP A 240 -9.80 15.85 19.01
N GLY A 241 -10.94 15.70 19.70
CA GLY A 241 -12.18 15.19 19.09
C GLY A 241 -12.76 16.09 17.99
N THR A 242 -12.32 17.35 17.93
CA THR A 242 -12.67 18.31 16.87
C THR A 242 -11.68 18.31 15.71
N ASN A 243 -10.52 17.65 15.85
CA ASN A 243 -9.52 17.55 14.80
C ASN A 243 -9.99 16.63 13.67
N PRO A 244 -9.97 17.08 12.41
CA PRO A 244 -10.51 16.30 11.30
C PRO A 244 -9.57 15.23 10.74
N LEU A 245 -8.30 15.18 11.17
CA LEU A 245 -7.27 14.32 10.55
C LEU A 245 -7.20 12.90 11.14
N GLY A 246 -7.80 12.69 12.32
CA GLY A 246 -7.71 11.41 13.01
C GLY A 246 -6.30 11.02 13.45
N ARG A 247 -6.07 9.71 13.64
CA ARG A 247 -4.82 9.18 14.19
C ARG A 247 -3.75 8.90 13.13
N HIS A 248 -4.13 8.27 12.02
CA HIS A 248 -3.19 7.83 10.99
C HIS A 248 -3.23 8.82 9.84
N VAL A 249 -2.16 9.58 9.68
CA VAL A 249 -2.09 10.70 8.75
C VAL A 249 -0.84 10.58 7.89
N LEU A 250 -1.02 10.69 6.57
CA LEU A 250 0.07 10.90 5.62
C LEU A 250 -0.06 12.33 5.07
N LYS A 251 1.02 13.09 5.11
CA LYS A 251 1.10 14.40 4.45
C LYS A 251 1.81 14.23 3.11
N LEU A 252 1.25 14.83 2.08
CA LEU A 252 1.75 14.76 0.71
C LEU A 252 2.53 16.02 0.34
N SER A 253 3.31 15.93 -0.73
CA SER A 253 4.25 16.96 -1.19
C SER A 253 3.61 18.32 -1.52
N ASP A 254 2.31 18.37 -1.77
CA ASP A 254 1.53 19.59 -2.03
C ASP A 254 0.74 20.09 -0.81
N GLY A 255 0.94 19.47 0.36
CA GLY A 255 0.19 19.76 1.58
C GLY A 255 -1.16 19.04 1.68
N THR A 256 -1.51 18.14 0.75
CA THR A 256 -2.68 17.27 0.88
C THR A 256 -2.50 16.31 2.05
N TYR A 257 -3.59 16.08 2.80
CA TYR A 257 -3.65 15.03 3.82
C TYR A 257 -4.34 13.80 3.27
N LEU A 258 -3.74 12.62 3.46
CA LEU A 258 -4.42 11.33 3.36
C LEU A 258 -4.67 10.83 4.77
N HIS A 259 -5.95 10.69 5.14
CA HIS A 259 -6.35 10.64 6.54
C HIS A 259 -7.72 9.97 6.76
N GLU A 260 -8.15 9.87 8.02
CA GLU A 260 -9.48 9.38 8.39
C GLU A 260 -10.55 10.47 8.22
N ALA A 261 -11.48 10.26 7.30
CA ALA A 261 -12.57 11.19 7.02
C ALA A 261 -13.75 11.06 7.98
N GLY A 262 -14.47 12.17 8.15
CA GLY A 262 -15.71 12.26 8.93
C GLY A 262 -15.49 12.62 10.40
N LEU A 263 -14.28 13.05 10.75
CA LEU A 263 -13.93 13.59 12.06
C LEU A 263 -14.00 15.11 12.04
N GLY A 264 -14.37 15.72 13.17
CA GLY A 264 -14.46 17.17 13.30
C GLY A 264 -15.52 17.84 12.40
N SER A 265 -15.70 19.15 12.59
CA SER A 265 -16.56 19.98 11.72
C SER A 265 -15.77 20.76 10.67
N ASP A 266 -14.53 21.13 11.00
CA ASP A 266 -13.62 21.79 10.07
C ASP A 266 -13.06 20.78 9.09
N LYS A 267 -12.76 21.19 7.85
CA LYS A 267 -12.22 20.31 6.81
C LYS A 267 -10.90 20.82 6.27
N PRO A 268 -9.92 19.94 6.00
CA PRO A 268 -8.72 20.34 5.29
C PRO A 268 -9.06 20.85 3.89
N THR A 269 -8.34 21.87 3.43
CA THR A 269 -8.51 22.43 2.08
C THR A 269 -8.04 21.47 0.98
N ARG A 270 -7.14 20.54 1.32
CA ARG A 270 -6.66 19.46 0.45
C ARG A 270 -6.68 18.13 1.21
N SER A 271 -7.53 17.21 0.79
CA SER A 271 -7.95 16.05 1.58
C SER A 271 -8.24 14.85 0.69
N ILE A 272 -7.65 13.71 1.04
CA ILE A 272 -8.01 12.37 0.60
C ILE A 272 -8.43 11.61 1.86
N GLY A 273 -9.72 11.64 2.16
CA GLY A 273 -10.28 11.02 3.35
C GLY A 273 -10.76 9.60 3.09
N LEU A 274 -10.45 8.67 3.99
CA LEU A 274 -10.89 7.28 3.96
C LEU A 274 -11.61 6.89 5.27
N SER A 275 -12.04 5.64 5.40
CA SER A 275 -12.45 5.12 6.71
C SER A 275 -11.23 4.98 7.64
N GLY A 276 -11.44 4.99 8.97
CA GLY A 276 -10.36 4.77 9.94
C GLY A 276 -9.54 3.50 9.69
N PRO A 277 -10.17 2.33 9.45
CA PRO A 277 -9.44 1.11 9.06
C PRO A 277 -8.63 1.28 7.76
N HIS A 278 -9.21 1.86 6.71
CA HIS A 278 -8.49 2.07 5.44
C HIS A 278 -7.33 3.07 5.59
N ALA A 279 -7.48 4.10 6.42
CA ALA A 279 -6.42 5.06 6.71
C ALA A 279 -5.26 4.41 7.48
N LEU A 280 -5.56 3.50 8.43
CA LEU A 280 -4.56 2.68 9.09
C LEU A 280 -3.83 1.78 8.10
N ASP A 281 -4.56 1.05 7.25
CA ASP A 281 -3.96 0.14 6.26
C ASP A 281 -3.02 0.90 5.30
N LEU A 282 -3.48 2.04 4.76
CA LEU A 282 -2.65 2.88 3.90
C LEU A 282 -1.46 3.48 4.63
N TYR A 283 -1.61 3.91 5.89
CA TYR A 283 -0.47 4.34 6.71
C TYR A 283 0.54 3.21 6.90
N SER A 284 0.07 1.99 7.15
CA SER A 284 0.90 0.82 7.33
C SER A 284 1.60 0.39 6.06
N ILE A 285 1.14 0.77 4.86
CA ILE A 285 1.73 0.35 3.58
C ILE A 285 2.61 1.45 2.96
N LEU A 286 2.16 2.70 3.00
CA LEU A 286 2.80 3.81 2.30
C LEU A 286 3.89 4.47 3.16
N GLY A 287 5.14 4.24 2.78
CA GLY A 287 6.32 4.90 3.34
C GLY A 287 6.56 6.30 2.76
N VAL A 288 7.46 7.07 3.39
CA VAL A 288 7.94 8.34 2.84
C VAL A 288 8.59 8.09 1.48
N GLY A 289 8.30 8.96 0.51
CA GLY A 289 8.72 8.82 -0.88
C GLY A 289 7.83 7.93 -1.75
N CYS A 290 6.83 7.24 -1.19
CA CYS A 290 5.84 6.53 -2.01
C CYS A 290 5.05 7.53 -2.87
N ARG A 291 4.81 7.13 -4.13
CA ARG A 291 4.11 7.95 -5.13
C ARG A 291 2.60 7.78 -5.03
N ILE A 292 1.89 8.89 -5.21
CA ILE A 292 0.44 8.95 -5.30
C ILE A 292 0.06 9.66 -6.60
N ASP A 293 -0.60 8.93 -7.49
CA ASP A 293 -1.06 9.42 -8.78
C ASP A 293 -2.55 9.73 -8.71
N VAL A 294 -2.95 10.95 -9.05
CA VAL A 294 -4.37 11.33 -9.10
C VAL A 294 -4.82 11.31 -10.56
N ILE A 295 -5.82 10.50 -10.86
CA ILE A 295 -6.42 10.39 -12.18
C ILE A 295 -7.92 10.66 -12.12
N ASP A 296 -8.52 10.86 -13.30
CA ASP A 296 -9.98 10.92 -13.46
C ASP A 296 -10.64 9.58 -13.16
#